data_AF-L2GPF5-F1
#
_entry.id   AF-L2GPF5-F1
#
_cell.length_a   1.000
_cell.length_b   1.000
_cell.length_c   1.000
_cell.angle_alpha   90.00
_cell.angle_beta   90.00
_cell.angle_gamma   90.00
#
_symmetry.space_group_name_H-M   'P 1'
#
loop_
_entity.id
_entity.type
_entity.pdbx_description
1 polymer ?
#
loop_
_entity_poly.entity_id
_entity_poly.type
_entity_poly.pdbx_seq_one_letter_code
_entity_poly.pdbx_strand_id
1 'polypeptide(L)'
;MPIIEGIVKKITVKQVKGFNKATFSSGLLHLEGSEFLNLTNRIEGIDLLEKIDFYQSHTNDIHAVYKTFGVEAAREVIVKEIINVFEVYGININIRHLYLVSDYMTKDGTFKAFSRHSFSMDDSFVQKMSFESCFANLKNSALFNQSEMVDGPSSCILTGDVLKSGTGSFELLYDLTQFAEP
;
A
#
# COMPACT_ATOMS: atom_id res chain seq x y z
N MET A 1 -33.92 -15.60 32.96
CA MET A 1 -34.45 -14.45 32.17
C MET A 1 -33.55 -14.23 30.95
N PRO A 2 -33.76 -14.95 29.84
CA PRO A 2 -32.84 -14.94 28.70
C PRO A 2 -32.81 -13.60 27.93
N ILE A 3 -33.89 -12.82 28.01
CA ILE A 3 -33.99 -11.51 27.33
C ILE A 3 -33.07 -10.47 27.99
N ILE A 4 -32.99 -10.47 29.33
CA ILE A 4 -32.16 -9.54 30.09
C ILE A 4 -30.68 -9.82 29.85
N GLU A 5 -30.26 -11.09 29.85
CA GLU A 5 -28.87 -11.47 29.53
C GLU A 5 -28.46 -11.07 28.10
N GLY A 6 -29.40 -11.14 27.14
CA GLY A 6 -29.18 -10.68 25.77
C GLY A 6 -29.02 -9.16 25.65
N ILE A 7 -29.71 -8.40 26.50
CA ILE A 7 -29.64 -6.93 26.53
C ILE A 7 -28.39 -6.46 27.29
N VAL A 8 -28.06 -7.08 28.43
CA VAL A 8 -26.89 -6.72 29.25
C VAL A 8 -25.58 -6.86 28.46
N LYS A 9 -25.45 -7.86 27.59
CA LYS A 9 -24.27 -8.01 26.71
C LYS A 9 -24.11 -6.90 25.66
N LYS A 10 -25.18 -6.14 25.38
CA LYS A 10 -25.17 -5.04 24.38
C LYS A 10 -25.06 -3.65 25.02
N ILE A 11 -25.29 -3.54 26.32
CA ILE A 11 -25.20 -2.26 27.02
C ILE A 11 -23.73 -1.97 27.33
N THR A 12 -23.19 -0.93 26.70
CA THR A 12 -21.88 -0.37 27.04
C THR A 12 -22.07 0.82 27.99
N VAL A 13 -21.42 0.77 29.16
CA VAL A 13 -21.55 1.82 30.20
C VAL A 13 -20.79 3.08 29.79
N LYS A 14 -19.56 2.92 29.31
CA LYS A 14 -18.73 3.99 28.76
C LYS A 14 -17.71 3.39 27.79
N GLN A 15 -17.70 3.88 26.55
CA GLN A 15 -16.79 3.43 25.50
C GLN A 15 -16.39 4.62 24.64
N VAL A 16 -15.10 4.72 24.33
CA VAL A 16 -14.61 5.64 23.29
C VAL A 16 -14.90 5.00 21.93
N LYS A 17 -15.52 5.76 21.02
CA LYS A 17 -15.86 5.28 19.66
C LYS A 17 -14.61 4.72 18.97
N GLY A 18 -14.73 3.50 18.44
CA GLY A 18 -13.67 2.81 17.71
C GLY A 18 -12.79 1.88 18.57
N PHE A 19 -12.81 1.97 19.91
CA PHE A 19 -11.97 1.14 20.78
C PHE A 19 -12.79 0.13 21.57
N ASN A 20 -12.37 -1.14 21.54
CA ASN A 20 -13.06 -2.24 22.21
C ASN A 20 -12.40 -2.62 23.53
N LYS A 21 -11.07 -2.61 23.57
CA LYS A 21 -10.31 -3.06 24.74
C LYS A 21 -9.02 -2.26 24.87
N ALA A 22 -8.65 -1.95 26.10
CA ALA A 22 -7.38 -1.35 26.45
C ALA A 22 -6.69 -2.23 27.50
N THR A 23 -5.44 -2.60 27.26
CA THR A 23 -4.63 -3.38 28.21
C THR A 23 -3.35 -2.61 28.49
N PHE A 24 -2.98 -2.48 29.76
CA PHE A 24 -1.72 -1.85 30.15
C PHE A 24 -0.76 -2.95 30.62
N SER A 25 0.36 -3.11 29.91
CA SER A 25 1.41 -4.08 30.25
C SER A 25 2.77 -3.41 30.19
N SER A 26 3.53 -3.51 31.29
CA SER A 26 4.94 -3.09 31.35
C SER A 26 5.22 -1.66 30.88
N GLY A 27 4.32 -0.71 31.16
CA GLY A 27 4.48 0.69 30.75
C GLY A 27 3.93 1.01 29.35
N LEU A 28 3.47 0.01 28.60
CA LEU A 28 2.89 0.18 27.26
C LEU A 28 1.37 -0.03 27.30
N LEU A 29 0.66 0.90 26.67
CA LEU A 29 -0.81 0.88 26.55
C LEU A 29 -1.17 0.26 25.20
N HIS A 30 -1.69 -0.97 25.23
CA HIS A 30 -2.21 -1.66 24.06
C HIS A 30 -3.69 -1.33 23.88
N LEU A 31 -4.03 -0.73 22.75
CA LEU A 31 -5.41 -0.41 22.38
C LEU A 31 -5.84 -1.30 21.22
N GLU A 32 -6.93 -2.04 21.41
CA GLU A 32 -7.60 -2.77 20.35
C GLU A 32 -8.76 -1.92 19.83
N GLY A 33 -8.61 -1.39 18.61
CA GLY A 33 -9.61 -0.55 17.99
C GLY A 33 -9.27 -0.15 16.57
N SER A 34 -10.30 0.28 15.85
CA SER A 34 -10.22 0.76 14.48
C SER A 34 -10.68 2.21 14.48
N GLU A 35 -9.76 3.16 14.68
CA GLU A 35 -9.88 4.62 14.42
C GLU A 35 -8.84 5.39 15.25
N PHE A 36 -7.57 5.37 14.81
CA PHE A 36 -6.48 6.09 15.48
C PHE A 36 -6.74 7.61 15.58
N LEU A 37 -7.45 8.20 14.60
CA LEU A 37 -7.85 9.62 14.58
C LEU A 37 -8.71 10.02 15.79
N ASN A 38 -9.45 9.09 16.39
CA ASN A 38 -10.26 9.42 17.56
C ASN A 38 -9.41 9.63 18.82
N LEU A 39 -8.15 9.18 18.84
CA LEU A 39 -7.22 9.45 19.94
C LEU A 39 -6.65 10.87 19.87
N THR A 40 -6.49 11.43 18.66
CA THR A 40 -6.02 12.81 18.48
C THR A 40 -7.14 13.83 18.71
N ASN A 41 -8.40 13.38 18.73
CA ASN A 41 -9.55 14.22 19.06
C ASN A 41 -9.75 14.34 20.57
N ARG A 42 -10.21 15.51 21.01
CA ARG A 42 -10.50 15.79 22.43
C ARG A 42 -11.74 14.99 22.86
N ILE A 43 -11.52 13.93 23.63
CA ILE A 43 -12.61 13.12 24.19
C ILE A 43 -13.00 13.71 25.55
N GLU A 44 -14.24 14.20 25.65
CA GLU A 44 -14.87 14.64 26.92
C GLU A 44 -14.04 15.64 27.76
N GLY A 45 -13.31 16.55 27.11
CA GLY A 45 -12.58 17.63 27.78
C GLY A 45 -11.21 17.23 28.35
N ILE A 46 -10.81 15.95 28.24
CA ILE A 46 -9.48 15.47 28.59
C ILE A 46 -8.60 15.55 27.34
N ASP A 47 -7.51 16.33 27.40
CA ASP A 47 -6.48 16.27 26.36
C ASP A 47 -5.63 15.01 26.58
N LEU A 48 -5.93 13.97 25.78
CA LEU A 48 -5.11 12.76 25.71
C LEU A 48 -3.69 13.08 25.24
N LEU A 49 -3.49 14.19 24.53
CA LEU A 49 -2.21 14.77 24.13
C LEU A 49 -1.27 15.05 25.29
N GLU A 50 -1.77 15.35 26.49
CA GLU A 50 -0.92 15.60 27.67
C GLU A 50 -0.56 14.31 28.43
N LYS A 51 -1.28 13.21 28.19
CA LYS A 51 -1.14 11.96 28.95
C LYS A 51 -0.50 10.83 28.15
N ILE A 52 -0.52 10.90 26.83
CA ILE A 52 -0.01 9.88 25.92
C ILE A 52 1.07 10.50 25.06
N ASP A 53 2.23 9.84 24.98
CA ASP A 53 3.27 10.23 24.04
C ASP A 53 2.88 9.77 22.62
N PHE A 54 2.37 10.72 21.83
CA PHE A 54 1.97 10.48 20.44
C PHE A 54 3.18 10.19 19.52
N TYR A 55 4.38 10.64 19.87
CA TYR A 55 5.57 10.44 19.02
C TYR A 55 6.07 8.99 19.05
N GLN A 56 5.81 8.27 20.14
CA GLN A 56 6.15 6.85 20.28
C GLN A 56 4.97 5.92 20.00
N SER A 57 3.78 6.48 19.77
CA SER A 57 2.58 5.70 19.48
C SER A 57 2.65 5.12 18.07
N HIS A 58 2.26 3.85 17.93
CA HIS A 58 2.20 3.14 16.65
C HIS A 58 0.85 2.46 16.48
N THR A 59 0.47 2.21 15.23
CA THR A 59 -0.75 1.48 14.87
C THR A 59 -0.46 0.61 13.65
N ASN A 60 -1.15 -0.53 13.58
CA ASN A 60 -1.09 -1.46 12.45
C ASN A 60 -2.08 -1.09 11.32
N ASP A 61 -2.94 -0.09 11.52
CA ASP A 61 -3.86 0.39 10.49
C ASP A 61 -3.18 1.47 9.61
N ILE A 62 -2.58 1.02 8.51
CA ILE A 62 -1.91 1.86 7.52
C ILE A 62 -2.84 2.95 6.95
N HIS A 63 -4.13 2.65 6.78
CA HIS A 63 -5.08 3.60 6.20
C HIS A 63 -5.46 4.69 7.21
N ALA A 64 -5.54 4.36 8.50
CA ALA A 64 -5.69 5.36 9.55
C ALA A 64 -4.47 6.29 9.62
N VAL A 65 -3.25 5.74 9.50
CA VAL A 65 -1.99 6.52 9.45
C VAL A 65 -1.96 7.45 8.26
N TYR A 66 -2.31 6.95 7.07
CA TYR A 66 -2.40 7.74 5.85
C TYR A 66 -3.31 8.97 6.02
N LYS A 67 -4.47 8.79 6.67
CA LYS A 67 -5.43 9.87 6.91
C LYS A 67 -4.98 10.88 7.97
N THR A 68 -4.17 10.48 8.95
CA THR A 68 -3.75 11.33 10.07
C THR A 68 -2.43 12.04 9.80
N PHE A 69 -1.42 11.28 9.35
CA PHE A 69 -0.04 11.74 9.20
C PHE A 69 0.41 11.88 7.74
N GLY A 70 -0.37 11.37 6.79
CA GLY A 70 -0.09 11.48 5.36
C GLY A 70 0.68 10.29 4.77
N VAL A 71 1.08 10.44 3.51
CA VAL A 71 1.58 9.33 2.68
C VAL A 71 2.95 8.80 3.10
N GLU A 72 3.88 9.67 3.49
CA GLU A 72 5.22 9.23 3.92
C GLU A 72 5.19 8.46 5.24
N ALA A 73 4.31 8.85 6.16
CA ALA A 73 4.09 8.11 7.39
C ALA A 73 3.50 6.72 7.10
N ALA A 74 2.55 6.62 6.17
CA ALA A 74 1.99 5.34 5.73
C ALA A 74 3.06 4.45 5.06
N ARG A 75 3.92 5.02 4.22
CA ARG A 75 5.04 4.33 3.55
C ARG A 75 5.97 3.65 4.57
N GLU A 76 6.33 4.37 5.62
CA GLU A 76 7.21 3.85 6.68
C GLU A 76 6.51 2.78 7.53
N VAL A 77 5.22 2.95 7.84
CA VAL A 77 4.43 1.94 8.57
C VAL A 77 4.29 0.65 7.76
N ILE A 78 4.09 0.72 6.44
CA ILE A 78 4.06 -0.47 5.56
C ILE A 78 5.35 -1.28 5.71
N VAL A 79 6.52 -0.62 5.65
CA VAL A 79 7.81 -1.29 5.79
C VAL A 79 7.94 -1.96 7.15
N LYS A 80 7.60 -1.26 8.23
CA LYS A 80 7.66 -1.80 9.61
C LYS A 80 6.72 -2.99 9.81
N GLU A 81 5.48 -2.91 9.34
CA GLU A 81 4.52 -4.00 9.47
C GLU A 81 4.97 -5.25 8.68
N ILE A 82 5.51 -5.07 7.48
CA ILE A 82 6.05 -6.20 6.72
C ILE A 82 7.24 -6.84 7.44
N ILE A 83 8.16 -6.03 7.99
CA ILE A 83 9.29 -6.54 8.80
C ILE A 83 8.77 -7.34 10.00
N ASN A 84 7.82 -6.79 10.76
CA ASN A 84 7.24 -7.43 11.93
C ASN A 84 6.65 -8.81 11.59
N VAL A 85 5.97 -8.95 10.44
CA VAL A 85 5.42 -10.23 9.99
C VAL A 85 6.53 -11.26 9.73
N PHE A 86 7.59 -10.86 9.04
CA PHE A 86 8.69 -11.78 8.69
C PHE A 86 9.64 -12.09 9.84
N GLU A 87 9.81 -11.16 10.78
CA GLU A 87 10.66 -11.31 11.96
C GLU A 87 10.17 -12.43 12.87
N VAL A 88 8.84 -12.60 13.02
CA VAL A 88 8.23 -13.70 13.79
C VAL A 88 8.62 -15.08 13.24
N TYR A 89 8.92 -15.18 11.94
CA TYR A 89 9.38 -16.42 11.30
C TYR A 89 10.92 -16.53 11.19
N GLY A 90 11.67 -15.54 11.70
CA GLY A 90 13.13 -15.49 11.60
C GLY A 90 13.64 -15.23 10.17
N ILE A 91 12.80 -14.69 9.28
CA ILE A 91 13.16 -14.42 7.89
C ILE A 91 13.72 -13.00 7.79
N ASN A 92 14.99 -12.87 7.42
CA ASN A 92 15.62 -11.57 7.22
C ASN A 92 15.48 -11.13 5.75
N ILE A 93 14.84 -9.98 5.53
CA ILE A 93 14.63 -9.38 4.21
C ILE A 93 15.41 -8.08 4.13
N ASN A 94 16.10 -7.86 3.01
CA ASN A 94 16.77 -6.59 2.78
C ASN A 94 15.74 -5.46 2.65
N ILE A 95 15.90 -4.41 3.45
CA ILE A 95 15.01 -3.25 3.47
C ILE A 95 14.86 -2.57 2.11
N ARG A 96 15.84 -2.69 1.21
CA ARG A 96 15.76 -2.17 -0.17
C ARG A 96 14.59 -2.75 -0.96
N HIS A 97 14.26 -4.03 -0.76
CA HIS A 97 13.09 -4.64 -1.40
C HIS A 97 11.79 -4.07 -0.84
N LEU A 98 11.74 -3.87 0.47
CA LEU A 98 10.55 -3.35 1.15
C LEU A 98 10.29 -1.89 0.78
N TYR A 99 11.32 -1.07 0.66
CA TYR A 99 11.19 0.31 0.18
C TYR A 99 10.68 0.36 -1.26
N LEU A 100 11.20 -0.48 -2.16
CA LEU A 100 10.69 -0.53 -3.53
C LEU A 100 9.19 -0.87 -3.57
N VAL A 101 8.75 -1.80 -2.74
CA VAL A 101 7.35 -2.21 -2.64
C VAL A 101 6.49 -1.09 -2.04
N SER A 102 6.92 -0.48 -0.92
CA SER A 102 6.15 0.58 -0.27
C SER A 102 6.06 1.83 -1.15
N ASP A 103 7.15 2.22 -1.81
CA ASP A 103 7.18 3.32 -2.78
C ASP A 103 6.19 3.09 -3.92
N TYR A 104 6.14 1.86 -4.45
CA TYR A 104 5.18 1.53 -5.51
C TYR A 104 3.73 1.59 -5.00
N MET A 105 3.47 1.11 -3.78
CA MET A 105 2.14 1.18 -3.16
C MET A 105 1.67 2.61 -2.89
N THR A 106 2.59 3.56 -2.77
CA THR A 106 2.29 4.97 -2.47
C THR A 106 2.62 5.95 -3.62
N LYS A 107 2.95 5.43 -4.82
CA LYS A 107 3.45 6.24 -5.95
C LYS A 107 2.53 7.40 -6.36
N ASP A 108 1.22 7.20 -6.22
CA ASP A 108 0.19 8.17 -6.64
C ASP A 108 -0.25 9.09 -5.49
N GLY A 109 0.53 9.18 -4.41
CA GLY A 109 0.18 9.95 -3.21
C GLY A 109 -0.98 9.35 -2.40
N THR A 110 -1.45 8.15 -2.75
CA THR A 110 -2.51 7.40 -2.07
C THR A 110 -2.04 5.98 -1.79
N PHE A 111 -2.58 5.34 -0.76
CA PHE A 111 -2.30 3.94 -0.48
C PHE A 111 -3.06 3.02 -1.45
N LYS A 112 -2.32 2.30 -2.31
CA LYS A 112 -2.86 1.32 -3.26
C LYS A 112 -2.32 -0.07 -2.97
N ALA A 113 -3.24 -1.04 -2.83
CA ALA A 113 -2.89 -2.45 -2.68
C ALA A 113 -2.54 -3.09 -4.04
N PHE A 114 -1.84 -4.21 -4.03
CA PHE A 114 -1.65 -5.04 -5.23
C PHE A 114 -2.92 -5.86 -5.52
N SER A 115 -3.92 -5.22 -6.10
CA SER A 115 -5.21 -5.84 -6.43
C SER A 115 -5.72 -5.40 -7.80
N ARG A 116 -6.65 -6.17 -8.40
CA ARG A 116 -7.29 -5.83 -9.68
C ARG A 116 -7.92 -4.43 -9.70
N HIS A 117 -8.41 -3.95 -8.56
CA HIS A 117 -9.04 -2.63 -8.45
C HIS A 117 -7.99 -1.52 -8.54
N SER A 118 -6.81 -1.76 -7.99
CA SER A 118 -5.71 -0.79 -7.98
C SER A 118 -4.95 -0.78 -9.30
N PHE A 119 -4.84 -1.94 -9.95
CA PHE A 119 -4.28 -2.11 -11.30
C PHE A 119 -5.10 -1.43 -12.39
N SER A 120 -6.39 -1.15 -12.14
CA SER A 120 -7.25 -0.47 -13.11
C SER A 120 -6.77 0.96 -13.43
N MET A 121 -5.94 1.53 -12.56
CA MET A 121 -5.37 2.88 -12.68
C MET A 121 -4.05 2.94 -13.44
N ASP A 122 -3.43 1.81 -13.79
CA ASP A 122 -2.19 1.82 -14.60
C ASP A 122 -2.50 2.15 -16.07
N ASP A 123 -1.54 2.68 -16.83
CA ASP A 123 -1.80 3.18 -18.18
C ASP A 123 -1.82 2.09 -19.26
N SER A 124 -1.10 0.97 -19.05
CA SER A 124 -1.02 -0.14 -20.03
C SER A 124 -2.27 -1.03 -19.98
N PHE A 125 -2.99 -1.13 -21.10
CA PHE A 125 -4.15 -2.02 -21.17
C PHE A 125 -3.75 -3.47 -21.45
N VAL A 126 -2.66 -3.72 -22.19
CA VAL A 126 -2.11 -5.05 -22.42
C VAL A 126 -1.66 -5.66 -21.10
N GLN A 127 -1.02 -4.88 -20.23
CA GLN A 127 -0.67 -5.35 -18.89
C GLN A 127 -1.92 -5.75 -18.10
N LYS A 128 -2.98 -4.92 -18.13
CA LYS A 128 -4.28 -5.26 -17.50
C LYS A 128 -4.90 -6.52 -18.08
N MET A 129 -4.88 -6.68 -19.41
CA MET A 129 -5.41 -7.85 -20.11
C MET A 129 -4.63 -9.12 -19.75
N SER A 130 -3.31 -9.02 -19.61
CA SER A 130 -2.43 -10.14 -19.25
C SER A 130 -2.57 -10.58 -17.79
N PHE A 131 -2.97 -9.67 -16.90
CA PHE A 131 -3.21 -9.98 -15.49
C PHE A 131 -4.55 -10.71 -15.31
N GLU A 132 -5.68 -10.06 -15.63
CA GLU A 132 -7.03 -10.63 -15.45
C GLU A 132 -8.08 -9.98 -16.37
N SER A 133 -9.22 -10.66 -16.58
CA SER A 133 -10.41 -10.11 -17.27
C SER A 133 -10.12 -9.54 -18.67
N CYS A 134 -9.33 -10.25 -19.47
CA CYS A 134 -8.85 -9.84 -20.81
C CYS A 134 -9.94 -9.19 -21.69
N PHE A 135 -11.07 -9.87 -21.94
CA PHE A 135 -12.10 -9.35 -22.82
C PHE A 135 -12.76 -8.05 -22.31
N ALA A 136 -12.96 -7.93 -21.00
CA ALA A 136 -13.57 -6.73 -20.41
C ALA A 136 -12.63 -5.52 -20.54
N ASN A 137 -11.34 -5.72 -20.27
CA ASN A 137 -10.32 -4.68 -20.42
C ASN A 137 -10.15 -4.28 -21.89
N LEU A 138 -10.05 -5.26 -22.80
CA LEU A 138 -9.96 -4.99 -24.24
C LEU A 138 -11.17 -4.22 -24.77
N LYS A 139 -12.39 -4.62 -24.37
CA LYS A 139 -13.62 -3.91 -24.75
C LYS A 139 -13.59 -2.47 -24.26
N ASN A 140 -13.21 -2.23 -23.00
CA ASN A 140 -13.13 -0.88 -22.45
C ASN A 140 -12.09 -0.04 -23.19
N SER A 141 -10.90 -0.59 -23.45
CA SER A 141 -9.85 0.11 -24.19
C SER A 141 -10.27 0.42 -25.63
N ALA A 142 -10.98 -0.49 -26.30
CA ALA A 142 -11.54 -0.24 -27.63
C ALA A 142 -12.64 0.83 -27.60
N LEU A 143 -13.50 0.86 -26.57
CA LEU A 143 -14.54 1.89 -26.40
C LEU A 143 -13.95 3.28 -26.18
N PHE A 144 -12.87 3.38 -25.41
CA PHE A 144 -12.18 4.65 -25.13
C PHE A 144 -11.07 5.00 -26.13
N ASN A 145 -10.92 4.19 -27.20
CA ASN A 145 -9.87 4.34 -28.22
C ASN A 145 -8.47 4.52 -27.61
N GLN A 146 -8.13 3.71 -26.60
CA GLN A 146 -6.84 3.75 -25.93
C GLN A 146 -5.74 3.20 -26.85
N SER A 147 -4.67 3.98 -27.04
CA SER A 147 -3.44 3.54 -27.70
C SER A 147 -2.40 3.12 -26.67
N GLU A 148 -1.66 2.06 -26.95
CA GLU A 148 -0.58 1.59 -26.07
C GLU A 148 0.79 1.77 -26.71
N MET A 149 1.72 2.31 -25.91
CA MET A 149 3.14 2.36 -26.26
C MET A 149 3.77 1.05 -25.82
N VAL A 150 4.49 0.40 -26.73
CA VAL A 150 5.09 -0.93 -26.51
C VAL A 150 6.41 -0.81 -25.76
N ASP A 151 6.34 -0.28 -24.54
CA ASP A 151 7.51 -0.07 -23.67
C ASP A 151 7.50 -1.01 -22.45
N GLY A 152 6.31 -1.46 -22.04
CA GLY A 152 6.16 -2.37 -20.90
C GLY A 152 6.57 -3.82 -21.23
N PRO A 153 6.99 -4.61 -20.23
CA PRO A 153 7.35 -6.00 -20.44
C PRO A 153 6.22 -6.83 -21.03
N SER A 154 4.99 -6.67 -20.55
CA SER A 154 3.83 -7.40 -21.07
C SER A 154 3.51 -7.03 -22.53
N SER A 155 3.62 -5.74 -22.89
CA SER A 155 3.37 -5.28 -24.25
C SER A 155 4.45 -5.75 -25.24
N CYS A 156 5.73 -5.66 -24.87
CA CYS A 156 6.83 -6.12 -25.73
C CYS A 156 6.74 -7.62 -25.99
N ILE A 157 6.41 -8.42 -24.97
CA ILE A 157 6.23 -9.87 -25.15
C ILE A 157 5.05 -10.18 -26.07
N LEU A 158 3.96 -9.41 -25.97
CA LEU A 158 2.78 -9.62 -26.83
C LEU A 158 3.07 -9.32 -28.30
N THR A 159 3.82 -8.24 -28.60
CA THR A 159 4.16 -7.83 -29.98
C THR A 159 5.37 -8.56 -30.54
N GLY A 160 6.20 -9.15 -29.68
CA GLY A 160 7.49 -9.75 -30.07
C GLY A 160 8.63 -8.74 -30.13
N ASP A 161 8.46 -7.54 -29.57
CA ASP A 161 9.51 -6.52 -29.49
C ASP A 161 10.51 -6.79 -28.36
N VAL A 162 11.71 -6.22 -28.48
CA VAL A 162 12.74 -6.32 -27.44
C VAL A 162 12.38 -5.40 -26.27
N LEU A 163 12.40 -5.96 -25.05
CA LEU A 163 12.15 -5.20 -23.82
C LEU A 163 13.28 -4.19 -23.55
N LYS A 164 12.92 -2.94 -23.30
CA LYS A 164 13.82 -1.83 -22.93
C LYS A 164 14.30 -1.90 -21.47
N SER A 165 14.78 -3.06 -21.02
CA SER A 165 15.30 -3.28 -19.67
C SER A 165 16.52 -4.19 -19.69
N GLY A 166 17.44 -4.00 -18.75
CA GLY A 166 18.69 -4.75 -18.69
C GLY A 166 19.52 -4.56 -19.96
N THR A 167 19.81 -5.63 -20.68
CA THR A 167 20.61 -5.59 -21.92
C THR A 167 19.91 -4.93 -23.10
N GLY A 168 18.57 -4.86 -23.08
CA GLY A 168 17.79 -4.17 -24.12
C GLY A 168 17.57 -2.68 -23.84
N SER A 169 18.15 -2.14 -22.76
CA SER A 169 18.00 -0.73 -22.37
C SER A 169 18.83 0.25 -23.22
N PHE A 170 19.71 -0.27 -24.07
CA PHE A 170 20.55 0.52 -24.96
C PHE A 170 20.61 -0.14 -26.35
N GLU A 171 20.90 0.67 -27.35
CA GLU A 171 21.15 0.22 -28.70
C GLU A 171 22.66 0.19 -28.98
N LEU A 172 23.08 -0.76 -29.80
CA LEU A 172 24.45 -0.85 -30.28
C LEU A 172 24.53 -0.23 -31.67
N LEU A 173 25.33 0.82 -31.78
CA LEU A 173 25.64 1.46 -33.05
C LEU A 173 27.06 1.07 -33.44
N TYR A 174 27.22 0.72 -34.71
CA TYR A 174 28.54 0.44 -35.27
C TYR A 174 29.15 1.74 -35.78
N ASP A 175 30.38 2.04 -35.35
CA ASP A 175 31.10 3.22 -35.82
C ASP A 175 31.72 2.96 -37.20
N LEU A 176 31.06 3.50 -38.23
CA LEU A 176 31.50 3.37 -39.62
C LEU A 176 32.68 4.29 -39.96
N THR A 177 33.02 5.27 -39.11
CA THR A 177 34.10 6.22 -39.42
C THR A 177 35.48 5.56 -39.38
N GLN A 178 35.63 4.46 -38.65
CA GLN A 178 36.87 3.66 -38.61
C GLN A 178 37.15 2.89 -39.91
N PHE A 179 36.15 2.78 -40.80
CA PHE A 179 36.29 2.21 -42.14
C PHE A 179 36.37 3.28 -43.23
N ALA A 180 36.23 4.55 -42.84
CA ALA A 180 36.25 5.70 -43.73
C ALA A 180 37.59 6.42 -43.65
N GLU A 181 38.68 5.70 -43.93
CA GLU A 181 39.90 6.29 -44.48
C GLU A 181 40.27 5.56 -45.77
N PRO A 182 40.84 6.29 -46.76
CA PRO A 182 40.79 6.00 -48.20
C PRO A 182 41.54 4.76 -48.69
#